data_AF-A0A3A9ZPW7-F1
#
_entry.id   AF-A0A3A9ZPW7-F1
#
_cell.length_a   1.000
_cell.length_b   1.000
_cell.length_c   1.000
_cell.angle_alpha   90.00
_cell.angle_beta   90.00
_cell.angle_gamma   90.00
#
_symmetry.space_group_name_H-M   'P 1'
#
loop_
_entity.id
_entity.type
_entity.pdbx_description
1 polymer ?
#
loop_
_entity_poly.entity_id
_entity_poly.type
_entity_poly.pdbx_seq_one_letter_code
_entity_poly.pdbx_strand_id
1 'polypeptide(L)'
;MALSHVLPALLPRRPAGDPTGPSVLCLGAGGAATALLLTLHLDVTGDGAARPEPPARVTFTDTRPEALAELREVAGRAGIDASRLSYVTVGSPSDSDALLADLPAPELVVNATGLGKDAPGSPLTDTAPLGAGTVAWDLNYRGDLTFLRQAAHAGAHAVDGWDYFVAGWAAALTAVAGVPLTGDLLSRLAGAAAARRPGR
;
A
#
# COMPACT_ATOMS: atom_id res chain seq x y z
N MET A 1 -12.73 -0.54 -2.73
CA MET A 1 -13.54 0.34 -1.86
C MET A 1 -12.67 1.31 -1.06
N ALA A 2 -11.98 0.93 0.03
CA ALA A 2 -11.21 1.92 0.80
C ALA A 2 -9.94 2.44 0.09
N LEU A 3 -9.09 1.51 -0.34
CA LEU A 3 -7.82 1.83 -1.02
C LEU A 3 -8.03 2.56 -2.35
N SER A 4 -9.16 2.34 -3.03
CA SER A 4 -9.49 3.02 -4.28
C SER A 4 -9.72 4.53 -4.11
N HIS A 5 -9.97 5.01 -2.89
CA HIS A 5 -10.06 6.44 -2.59
C HIS A 5 -8.71 7.06 -2.19
N VAL A 6 -7.70 6.25 -1.85
CA VAL A 6 -6.41 6.72 -1.34
C VAL A 6 -5.30 6.58 -2.39
N LEU A 7 -5.22 5.42 -3.04
CA LEU A 7 -4.18 5.11 -4.03
C LEU A 7 -4.05 6.13 -5.17
N PRO A 8 -5.13 6.68 -5.75
CA PRO A 8 -4.99 7.67 -6.82
C PRO A 8 -4.27 8.96 -6.41
N ALA A 9 -4.20 9.28 -5.12
CA ALA A 9 -3.44 10.41 -4.61
C ALA A 9 -1.95 10.09 -4.40
N LEU A 10 -1.60 8.80 -4.31
CA LEU A 10 -0.24 8.32 -4.05
C LEU A 10 0.50 7.93 -5.33
N LEU A 11 -0.23 7.55 -6.38
CA LEU A 11 0.33 7.15 -7.67
C LEU A 11 -0.03 8.19 -8.75
N PRO A 12 0.95 8.79 -9.45
CA PRO A 12 0.66 9.72 -10.53
C PRO A 12 -0.04 9.03 -11.71
N ARG A 13 -0.93 9.75 -12.40
CA ARG A 13 -1.61 9.24 -13.60
C ARG A 13 -0.64 9.21 -14.77
N ARG A 14 -0.62 8.11 -15.54
CA ARG A 14 0.28 7.94 -16.70
C ARG A 14 -0.42 7.27 -17.89
N PRO A 15 0.17 7.35 -19.11
CA PRO A 15 -0.32 6.67 -20.30
C PRO A 15 -0.08 5.15 -20.22
N ALA A 16 -0.88 4.39 -20.95
CA ALA A 16 -0.88 2.93 -20.88
C ALA A 16 0.35 2.26 -21.50
N GLY A 17 0.83 1.19 -20.85
CA GLY A 17 1.68 0.18 -21.50
C GLY A 17 3.19 0.42 -21.49
N ASP A 18 3.72 1.23 -20.58
CA ASP A 18 5.17 1.38 -20.40
C ASP A 18 5.75 0.22 -19.54
N PRO A 19 6.56 -0.69 -20.12
CA PRO A 19 7.19 -1.78 -19.37
C PRO A 19 8.31 -1.30 -18.43
N THR A 20 8.75 -0.04 -18.55
CA THR A 20 9.63 0.64 -17.58
C THR A 20 8.85 1.41 -16.52
N GLY A 21 7.53 1.16 -16.45
CA GLY A 21 6.61 1.78 -15.52
C GLY A 21 6.93 1.50 -14.05
N PRO A 22 6.23 2.19 -13.14
CA PRO A 22 6.56 2.19 -11.74
C PRO A 22 6.47 0.81 -11.10
N SER A 23 7.42 0.53 -10.21
CA SER A 23 7.41 -0.65 -9.37
C SER A 23 6.82 -0.34 -8.00
N VAL A 24 6.02 -1.28 -7.51
CA VAL A 24 5.47 -1.24 -6.14
C VAL A 24 6.14 -2.34 -5.32
N LEU A 25 6.68 -1.99 -4.17
CA LEU A 25 7.15 -2.94 -3.16
C LEU A 25 6.19 -2.93 -1.99
N CYS A 26 5.52 -4.06 -1.72
CA CYS A 26 4.65 -4.23 -0.56
C CYS A 26 5.33 -5.16 0.46
N LEU A 27 5.70 -4.59 1.60
CA LEU A 27 6.31 -5.28 2.72
C LEU A 27 5.19 -5.86 3.60
N GLY A 28 5.03 -7.18 3.57
CA GLY A 28 3.92 -7.93 4.14
C GLY A 28 3.00 -8.53 3.06
N ALA A 29 2.42 -9.70 3.36
CA ALA A 29 1.50 -10.45 2.50
C ALA A 29 0.16 -10.79 3.20
N GLY A 30 -0.16 -10.11 4.30
CA GLY A 30 -1.42 -10.29 5.02
C GLY A 30 -2.63 -9.64 4.36
N GLY A 31 -3.76 -9.55 5.08
CA GLY A 31 -5.02 -9.04 4.52
C GLY A 31 -4.96 -7.64 3.92
N ALA A 32 -4.12 -6.75 4.47
CA ALA A 32 -3.91 -5.41 3.92
C ALA A 32 -3.18 -5.45 2.55
N ALA A 33 -2.19 -6.33 2.41
CA ALA A 33 -1.52 -6.59 1.13
C ALA A 33 -2.46 -7.23 0.11
N THR A 34 -3.35 -8.13 0.55
CA THR A 34 -4.43 -8.67 -0.30
C THR A 34 -5.36 -7.58 -0.83
N ALA A 35 -5.78 -6.65 0.04
CA ALA A 35 -6.61 -5.53 -0.38
C ALA A 35 -5.87 -4.62 -1.39
N LEU A 36 -4.57 -4.38 -1.18
CA LEU A 36 -3.72 -3.63 -2.11
C LEU A 36 -3.60 -4.33 -3.47
N LEU A 37 -3.29 -5.63 -3.48
CA LEU A 37 -3.25 -6.46 -4.69
C LEU A 37 -4.52 -6.31 -5.51
N LEU A 38 -5.69 -6.53 -4.89
CA LEU A 38 -6.98 -6.49 -5.58
C LEU A 38 -7.28 -5.08 -6.10
N THR A 39 -6.98 -4.04 -5.32
CA THR A 39 -7.27 -2.65 -5.72
C THR A 39 -6.39 -2.18 -6.88
N LEU A 40 -5.12 -2.63 -6.94
CA LEU A 40 -4.20 -2.27 -8.02
C LEU A 40 -4.55 -2.93 -9.36
N HIS A 41 -5.25 -4.07 -9.34
CA HIS A 41 -5.45 -4.90 -10.54
C HIS A 41 -6.91 -5.00 -10.99
N LEU A 42 -7.88 -4.81 -10.10
CA LEU A 42 -9.31 -4.95 -10.39
C LEU A 42 -10.03 -3.62 -10.32
N ASP A 43 -11.09 -3.48 -11.13
CA ASP A 43 -12.08 -2.41 -10.96
C ASP A 43 -13.01 -2.74 -9.78
N VAL A 44 -12.57 -2.36 -8.58
CA VAL A 44 -13.31 -2.60 -7.33
C VAL A 44 -14.37 -1.56 -7.03
N THR A 45 -14.49 -0.49 -7.83
CA THR A 45 -15.51 0.56 -7.67
C THR A 45 -16.68 0.37 -8.64
N GLY A 46 -16.42 -0.19 -9.84
CA GLY A 46 -17.43 -0.48 -10.84
C GLY A 46 -18.13 0.77 -11.39
N ASP A 47 -17.60 1.95 -11.09
CA ASP A 47 -18.15 3.26 -11.44
C ASP A 47 -17.54 3.83 -12.72
N GLY A 48 -16.61 3.11 -13.36
CA GLY A 48 -15.92 3.55 -14.56
C GLY A 48 -15.04 4.79 -14.35
N ALA A 49 -14.77 5.19 -13.10
CA ALA A 49 -13.82 6.24 -12.80
C ALA A 49 -12.45 5.86 -13.36
N ALA A 50 -11.77 6.83 -14.00
CA ALA A 50 -10.53 6.55 -14.71
C ALA A 50 -9.44 6.01 -13.75
N ARG A 51 -9.26 4.68 -13.84
CA ARG A 51 -8.35 3.85 -13.06
C ARG A 51 -6.92 4.40 -13.15
N PRO A 52 -6.16 4.49 -12.05
CA PRO A 52 -4.70 4.59 -12.18
C PRO A 52 -4.20 3.34 -12.93
N GLU A 53 -3.35 3.55 -13.93
CA GLU A 53 -2.73 2.43 -14.66
C GLU A 53 -2.12 1.42 -13.68
N PRO A 54 -2.31 0.11 -13.90
CA PRO A 54 -1.76 -0.91 -13.03
C PRO A 54 -0.22 -0.79 -13.13
N PRO A 55 0.49 -0.90 -11.99
CA PRO A 55 1.94 -0.82 -11.99
C PRO A 55 2.56 -1.88 -12.92
N ALA A 56 3.74 -1.58 -13.44
CA ALA A 56 4.45 -2.51 -14.33
C ALA A 56 4.84 -3.79 -13.59
N ARG A 57 5.19 -3.64 -12.30
CA ARG A 57 5.53 -4.75 -11.40
C ARG A 57 5.10 -4.46 -9.97
N VAL A 58 4.55 -5.47 -9.29
CA VAL A 58 4.30 -5.46 -7.85
C VAL A 58 5.05 -6.61 -7.21
N THR A 59 5.93 -6.28 -6.27
CA THR A 59 6.66 -7.27 -5.46
C THR A 59 6.07 -7.28 -4.07
N PHE A 60 5.60 -8.43 -3.62
CA PHE A 60 5.17 -8.67 -2.24
C PHE A 60 6.27 -9.42 -1.49
N THR A 61 6.57 -8.99 -0.28
CA THR A 61 7.50 -9.69 0.61
C THR A 61 6.80 -10.09 1.90
N ASP A 62 7.24 -11.18 2.53
CA ASP A 62 6.83 -11.54 3.88
C ASP A 62 7.88 -12.45 4.50
N THR A 63 7.93 -12.52 5.83
CA THR A 63 8.76 -13.50 6.53
C THR A 63 8.14 -14.89 6.50
N ARG A 64 6.85 -14.97 6.19
CA ARG A 64 6.03 -16.17 6.15
C ARG A 64 5.74 -16.62 4.71
N PRO A 65 6.42 -17.67 4.21
CA PRO A 65 6.18 -18.21 2.87
C PRO A 65 4.72 -18.59 2.62
N GLU A 66 4.01 -19.06 3.65
CA GLU A 66 2.60 -19.45 3.55
C GLU A 66 1.68 -18.26 3.26
N ALA A 67 1.96 -17.08 3.82
CA ALA A 67 1.19 -15.87 3.54
C ALA A 67 1.35 -15.43 2.08
N LEU A 68 2.55 -15.55 1.53
CA LEU A 68 2.82 -15.29 0.11
C LEU A 68 2.11 -16.29 -0.79
N ALA A 69 2.05 -17.57 -0.40
CA ALA A 69 1.31 -18.60 -1.13
C ALA A 69 -0.20 -18.30 -1.15
N GLU A 70 -0.79 -17.94 -0.01
CA GLU A 70 -2.20 -17.52 0.09
C GLU A 70 -2.49 -16.30 -0.80
N LEU A 71 -1.62 -15.30 -0.78
CA LEU A 71 -1.76 -14.10 -1.61
C LEU A 71 -1.70 -14.46 -3.11
N ARG A 72 -0.83 -15.40 -3.50
CA ARG A 72 -0.74 -15.92 -4.86
C ARG A 72 -2.00 -16.67 -5.29
N GLU A 73 -2.60 -17.45 -4.41
CA GLU A 73 -3.87 -18.12 -4.68
C GLU A 73 -5.02 -17.12 -4.85
N VAL A 74 -5.05 -16.05 -4.05
CA VAL A 74 -6.01 -14.95 -4.24
C VAL A 74 -5.83 -14.30 -5.61
N ALA A 75 -4.59 -13.99 -6.01
CA ALA A 75 -4.30 -13.44 -7.33
C ALA A 75 -4.80 -14.34 -8.47
N GLY A 76 -4.54 -15.65 -8.36
CA GLY A 76 -4.97 -16.65 -9.35
C GLY A 76 -6.50 -16.74 -9.46
N ARG A 77 -7.21 -16.78 -8.32
CA ARG A 77 -8.69 -16.78 -8.31
C ARG A 77 -9.30 -15.50 -8.87
N ALA A 78 -8.62 -14.38 -8.69
CA ALA A 78 -9.01 -13.08 -9.23
C ALA A 78 -8.66 -12.89 -10.72
N GLY A 79 -7.96 -13.85 -11.35
CA GLY A 79 -7.53 -13.74 -12.74
C GLY A 79 -6.47 -12.66 -12.98
N ILE A 80 -5.70 -12.29 -11.95
CA ILE A 80 -4.65 -11.28 -12.07
C ILE A 80 -3.45 -11.87 -12.81
N ASP A 81 -2.91 -11.11 -13.77
CA ASP A 81 -1.75 -11.49 -14.57
C ASP A 81 -0.50 -11.71 -13.69
N ALA A 82 -0.10 -12.97 -13.56
CA ALA A 82 1.04 -13.38 -12.74
C ALA A 82 2.39 -12.83 -13.26
N SER A 83 2.50 -12.41 -14.52
CA SER A 83 3.75 -11.86 -15.07
C SER A 83 4.15 -10.53 -14.43
N ARG A 84 3.18 -9.84 -13.79
CA ARG A 84 3.37 -8.56 -13.10
C ARG A 84 3.64 -8.71 -11.61
N LEU A 85 3.52 -9.92 -11.07
CA LEU A 85 3.59 -10.18 -9.64
C LEU A 85 4.87 -10.93 -9.28
N SER A 86 5.54 -10.48 -8.22
CA SER A 86 6.63 -11.21 -7.59
C SER A 86 6.32 -11.43 -6.11
N TYR A 87 6.72 -12.59 -5.59
CA TYR A 87 6.52 -12.98 -4.20
C TYR A 87 7.87 -13.44 -3.66
N VAL A 88 8.40 -12.74 -2.67
CA VAL A 88 9.75 -12.98 -2.16
C VAL A 88 9.72 -13.15 -0.65
N THR A 89 10.12 -14.32 -0.17
CA THR A 89 10.33 -14.52 1.26
C THR A 89 11.59 -13.77 1.70
N VAL A 90 11.48 -12.97 2.76
CA VAL A 90 12.60 -12.24 3.36
C VAL A 90 12.83 -12.74 4.79
N GLY A 91 14.09 -12.86 5.22
CA GLY A 91 14.43 -13.29 6.58
C GLY A 91 14.72 -12.12 7.52
N SER A 92 15.06 -10.96 6.97
CA SER A 92 15.49 -9.77 7.71
C SER A 92 15.17 -8.47 6.96
N PRO A 93 15.17 -7.31 7.64
CA PRO A 93 15.05 -6.02 6.98
C PRO A 93 16.11 -5.78 5.90
N SER A 94 17.33 -6.28 6.08
CA SER A 94 18.41 -6.16 5.08
C SER A 94 18.10 -6.86 3.76
N ASP A 95 17.31 -7.94 3.79
CA ASP A 95 16.87 -8.61 2.57
C ASP A 95 15.86 -7.73 1.80
N SER A 96 14.96 -7.05 2.53
CA SER A 96 14.04 -6.07 1.95
C SER A 96 14.78 -4.86 1.36
N ASP A 97 15.85 -4.40 2.02
CA ASP A 97 16.68 -3.30 1.50
C ASP A 97 17.37 -3.70 0.19
N ALA A 98 17.91 -4.92 0.10
CA ALA A 98 18.52 -5.43 -1.11
C ALA A 98 17.51 -5.53 -2.26
N LEU A 99 16.29 -6.01 -1.97
CA LEU A 99 15.21 -6.02 -2.95
C LEU A 99 14.84 -4.61 -3.41
N LEU A 100 14.75 -3.65 -2.49
CA LEU A 100 14.46 -2.26 -2.82
C LEU A 100 15.56 -1.65 -3.69
N ALA A 101 16.82 -1.97 -3.44
CA ALA A 101 17.96 -1.50 -4.24
C ALA A 101 17.91 -2.02 -5.69
N ASP A 102 17.41 -3.24 -5.89
CA ASP A 102 17.32 -3.89 -7.20
C ASP A 102 16.08 -3.45 -8.00
N LEU A 103 15.10 -2.78 -7.37
CA LEU A 103 13.89 -2.35 -8.06
C LEU A 103 14.16 -1.13 -8.95
N PRO A 104 13.78 -1.17 -10.24
CA PRO A 104 13.83 0.00 -11.09
C PRO A 104 12.74 0.99 -10.65
N ALA A 105 13.17 2.20 -10.28
CA ALA A 105 12.30 3.33 -9.92
C ALA A 105 11.15 2.92 -8.96
N PRO A 106 11.46 2.59 -7.68
CA PRO A 106 10.46 2.23 -6.69
C PRO A 106 9.61 3.45 -6.35
N GLU A 107 8.49 3.61 -7.06
CA GLU A 107 7.61 4.77 -6.94
C GLU A 107 6.75 4.67 -5.68
N LEU A 108 6.39 3.46 -5.27
CA LEU A 108 5.62 3.21 -4.06
C LEU A 108 6.18 2.04 -3.27
N VAL A 109 6.62 2.31 -2.04
CA VAL A 109 7.04 1.31 -1.06
C VAL A 109 6.04 1.33 0.09
N VAL A 110 5.37 0.20 0.33
CA VAL A 110 4.28 0.08 1.29
C VAL A 110 4.70 -0.78 2.47
N ASN A 111 4.64 -0.26 3.69
CA ASN A 111 4.64 -1.08 4.89
C ASN A 111 3.21 -1.58 5.15
N ALA A 112 2.94 -2.84 4.81
CA ALA A 112 1.69 -3.54 5.07
C ALA A 112 1.81 -4.54 6.24
N THR A 113 2.88 -4.44 7.03
CA THR A 113 3.09 -5.23 8.25
C THR A 113 2.53 -4.51 9.49
N GLY A 114 2.57 -5.18 10.64
CA GLY A 114 2.32 -4.56 11.94
C GLY A 114 3.54 -3.85 12.55
N LEU A 115 4.72 -3.89 11.91
CA LEU A 115 5.90 -3.18 12.42
C LEU A 115 5.68 -1.67 12.33
N GLY A 116 6.03 -0.95 13.39
CA GLY A 116 5.75 0.48 13.54
C GLY A 116 4.48 0.77 14.33
N LYS A 117 3.71 -0.27 14.72
CA LYS A 117 2.43 -0.16 15.45
C LYS A 117 2.20 -1.30 16.44
N ASP A 118 2.05 -2.52 15.93
CA ASP A 118 1.75 -3.71 16.74
C ASP A 118 3.03 -4.25 17.39
N ALA A 119 4.17 -4.07 16.71
CA ALA A 119 5.51 -4.26 17.26
C ALA A 119 6.40 -3.07 16.84
N PRO A 120 7.40 -2.69 17.65
CA PRO A 120 8.31 -1.60 17.32
C PRO A 120 9.19 -1.95 16.10
N GLY A 121 9.72 -0.92 15.45
CA GLY A 121 10.70 -1.06 14.37
C GLY A 121 10.11 -0.91 12.96
N SER A 122 10.85 -1.41 11.97
CA SER A 122 10.57 -1.22 10.54
C SER A 122 10.91 -2.49 9.76
N PRO A 123 10.19 -2.76 8.65
CA PRO A 123 10.57 -3.83 7.71
C PRO A 123 11.81 -3.50 6.87
N LEU A 124 12.39 -2.30 7.01
CA LEU A 124 13.61 -1.82 6.36
C LEU A 124 14.66 -1.37 7.40
N THR A 125 15.93 -1.36 7.02
CA THR A 125 16.98 -0.75 7.86
C THR A 125 17.03 0.77 7.70
N ASP A 126 17.79 1.44 8.57
CA ASP A 126 18.05 2.88 8.45
C ASP A 126 18.87 3.25 7.20
N THR A 127 19.46 2.27 6.52
CA THR A 127 20.27 2.45 5.30
C THR A 127 19.53 2.08 4.01
N ALA A 128 18.24 1.76 4.09
CA ALA A 128 17.43 1.41 2.94
C ALA A 128 17.47 2.52 1.87
N PRO A 129 17.58 2.18 0.57
CA PRO A 129 17.77 3.16 -0.51
C PRO A 129 16.46 3.85 -0.93
N LEU A 130 15.75 4.43 0.04
CA LEU A 130 14.62 5.33 -0.22
C LEU A 130 15.14 6.68 -0.75
N GLY A 131 14.31 7.40 -1.51
CA GLY A 131 14.70 8.71 -2.03
C GLY A 131 13.53 9.55 -2.54
N ALA A 132 13.84 10.74 -3.06
CA ALA A 132 12.85 11.73 -3.48
C ALA A 132 11.85 11.26 -4.56
N GLY A 133 12.18 10.22 -5.32
CA GLY A 133 11.28 9.60 -6.30
C GLY A 133 10.32 8.56 -5.72
N THR A 134 10.39 8.30 -4.40
CA THR A 134 9.64 7.24 -3.73
C THR A 134 8.57 7.82 -2.81
N VAL A 135 7.35 7.30 -2.92
CA VAL A 135 6.32 7.41 -1.89
C VAL A 135 6.49 6.23 -0.93
N ALA A 136 6.81 6.52 0.31
CA ALA A 136 6.87 5.54 1.39
C ALA A 136 5.55 5.61 2.17
N TRP A 137 4.72 4.59 2.02
CA TRP A 137 3.40 4.55 2.62
C TRP A 137 3.33 3.50 3.72
N ASP A 138 3.09 3.93 4.95
CA ASP A 138 2.77 3.00 6.04
C ASP A 138 1.27 2.84 6.14
N LEU A 139 0.75 1.62 6.08
CA LEU A 139 -0.68 1.38 6.32
C LEU A 139 -1.05 1.57 7.80
N ASN A 140 -0.05 1.66 8.68
CA ASN A 140 -0.22 2.09 10.05
C ASN A 140 -0.29 3.63 10.13
N TYR A 141 -1.06 4.12 11.11
CA TYR A 141 -1.27 5.57 11.33
C TYR A 141 -0.98 6.02 12.76
N ARG A 142 -0.55 5.08 13.61
CA ARG A 142 -0.25 5.28 15.03
C ARG A 142 0.87 4.31 15.42
N GLY A 143 1.52 4.59 16.55
CA GLY A 143 2.67 3.83 17.02
C GLY A 143 3.95 4.63 16.84
N ASP A 144 5.09 3.97 16.84
CA ASP A 144 6.37 4.62 16.57
C ASP A 144 6.55 4.94 15.08
N LEU A 145 5.93 4.21 14.14
CA LEU A 145 6.00 4.50 12.70
C LEU A 145 7.45 4.68 12.19
N THR A 146 8.36 3.83 12.67
CA THR A 146 9.81 3.94 12.40
C THR A 146 10.11 3.97 10.89
N PHE A 147 9.38 3.20 10.08
CA PHE A 147 9.45 3.21 8.62
C PHE A 147 9.26 4.62 8.02
N LEU A 148 8.28 5.40 8.51
CA LEU A 148 8.04 6.76 8.00
C LEU A 148 9.14 7.74 8.39
N ARG A 149 9.74 7.58 9.58
CA ARG A 149 10.89 8.39 9.99
C ARG A 149 12.11 8.11 9.11
N GLN A 150 12.38 6.84 8.82
CA GLN A 150 13.45 6.42 7.90
C GLN A 150 13.23 7.02 6.51
N ALA A 151 12.02 6.91 5.97
CA ALA A 151 11.66 7.46 4.67
C ALA A 151 11.85 8.98 4.60
N ALA A 152 11.36 9.72 5.61
CA ALA A 152 11.51 11.17 5.66
C ALA A 152 12.99 11.58 5.76
N HIS A 153 13.81 10.84 6.51
CA HIS A 153 15.25 11.09 6.61
C HIS A 153 15.97 10.88 5.27
N ALA A 154 15.55 9.88 4.50
CA ALA A 154 16.06 9.60 3.15
C ALA A 154 15.50 10.54 2.06
N GLY A 155 14.61 11.47 2.42
CA GLY A 155 14.02 12.45 1.50
C GLY A 155 12.87 11.90 0.65
N ALA A 156 12.32 10.72 1.00
CA ALA A 156 11.13 10.17 0.37
C ALA A 156 9.84 10.85 0.86
N HIS A 157 8.77 10.76 0.07
CA HIS A 157 7.46 11.26 0.47
C HIS A 157 6.79 10.28 1.44
N ALA A 158 6.88 10.57 2.74
CA ALA A 158 6.35 9.73 3.80
C ALA A 158 4.84 9.99 4.04
N VAL A 159 4.03 8.95 3.89
CA VAL A 159 2.57 8.99 4.05
C VAL A 159 2.14 7.96 5.09
N ASP A 160 1.29 8.34 6.04
CA ASP A 160 0.74 7.41 7.03
C ASP A 160 -0.62 6.85 6.60
N GLY A 161 -1.10 5.85 7.34
CA GLY A 161 -2.31 5.11 7.01
C GLY A 161 -3.61 5.77 7.48
N TRP A 162 -3.60 7.04 7.92
CA TRP A 162 -4.78 7.66 8.53
C TRP A 162 -5.97 7.72 7.56
N ASP A 163 -5.72 8.20 6.34
CA ASP A 163 -6.76 8.31 5.31
C ASP A 163 -7.25 6.93 4.86
N TYR A 164 -6.36 5.93 4.83
CA TYR A 164 -6.72 4.53 4.61
C TYR A 164 -7.63 3.99 5.71
N PHE A 165 -7.30 4.26 6.98
CA PHE A 165 -8.12 3.85 8.13
C PHE A 165 -9.52 4.47 8.07
N VAL A 166 -9.61 5.77 7.79
CA VAL A 166 -10.89 6.48 7.64
C VAL A 166 -11.70 5.89 6.48
N ALA A 167 -11.09 5.71 5.30
CA ALA A 167 -11.76 5.12 4.15
C ALA A 167 -12.21 3.67 4.41
N GLY A 168 -11.42 2.90 5.15
CA GLY A 168 -11.75 1.54 5.59
C GLY A 168 -13.01 1.49 6.45
N TRP A 169 -13.05 2.32 7.49
CA TRP A 169 -14.23 2.40 8.36
C TRP A 169 -15.45 2.99 7.67
N ALA A 170 -15.26 4.00 6.81
CA ALA A 170 -16.33 4.55 6.01
C ALA A 170 -16.97 3.45 5.14
N ALA A 171 -16.16 2.68 4.40
CA ALA A 171 -16.65 1.58 3.56
C ALA A 171 -17.40 0.51 4.36
N ALA A 172 -16.89 0.14 5.54
CA ALA A 172 -17.54 -0.85 6.40
C ALA A 172 -18.89 -0.34 6.92
N LEU A 173 -18.95 0.90 7.42
CA LEU A 173 -20.17 1.50 7.96
C LEU A 173 -21.23 1.70 6.88
N THR A 174 -20.84 2.15 5.69
CA THR A 174 -21.78 2.33 4.58
C THR A 174 -22.35 1.01 4.07
N ALA A 175 -21.53 -0.05 4.05
CA ALA A 175 -21.99 -1.39 3.71
C ALA A 175 -23.05 -1.90 4.71
N VAL A 176 -22.83 -1.71 6.02
CA VAL A 176 -23.81 -2.06 7.06
C VAL A 176 -25.08 -1.22 6.95
N ALA A 177 -24.94 0.07 6.66
CA ALA A 177 -26.08 0.99 6.52
C ALA A 177 -26.84 0.83 5.19
N GLY A 178 -26.33 0.04 4.25
CA GLY A 178 -26.94 -0.12 2.92
C GLY A 178 -26.91 1.16 2.07
N VAL A 179 -25.94 2.04 2.30
CA VAL A 179 -25.77 3.30 1.55
C VAL A 179 -24.50 3.24 0.70
N PRO A 180 -24.46 3.88 -0.48
CA PRO A 180 -23.23 3.94 -1.27
C PRO A 180 -22.20 4.86 -0.61
N LEU A 181 -20.93 4.44 -0.58
CA LEU A 181 -19.83 5.31 -0.19
C LEU A 181 -19.47 6.23 -1.37
N THR A 182 -19.90 7.49 -1.29
CA THR A 182 -19.53 8.53 -2.26
C THR A 182 -18.29 9.31 -1.79
N GLY A 183 -17.62 9.99 -2.72
CA GLY A 183 -16.51 10.89 -2.40
C GLY A 183 -16.90 11.96 -1.36
N ASP A 184 -18.04 12.62 -1.55
CA ASP A 184 -18.55 13.63 -0.61
C ASP A 184 -18.82 13.06 0.78
N LEU A 185 -19.40 11.85 0.86
CA LEU A 185 -19.63 11.20 2.14
C LEU A 185 -18.31 10.86 2.83
N LEU A 186 -17.33 10.34 2.08
CA LEU A 186 -16.00 10.07 2.60
C LEU A 186 -15.33 11.36 3.11
N SER A 187 -15.39 12.46 2.37
CA SER A 187 -14.84 13.75 2.81
C SER A 187 -15.49 14.26 4.09
N ARG A 188 -16.81 14.11 4.23
CA ARG A 188 -17.53 14.47 5.47
C ARG A 188 -17.11 13.61 6.65
N LEU A 189 -16.98 12.29 6.45
CA LEU A 189 -16.53 11.36 7.49
C LEU A 189 -15.07 11.64 7.89
N ALA A 190 -14.20 11.93 6.92
CA ALA A 190 -12.82 12.34 7.17
C ALA A 190 -12.74 13.64 7.98
N GLY A 191 -13.54 14.65 7.62
CA GLY A 191 -13.64 15.89 8.39
C GLY A 191 -14.10 15.68 9.83
N ALA A 192 -15.10 14.81 10.04
CA ALA A 192 -15.59 14.45 11.37
C ALA A 192 -14.55 13.68 12.20
N ALA A 193 -13.72 12.85 11.56
CA ALA A 193 -12.68 12.08 12.21
C ALA A 193 -11.39 12.89 12.47
N ALA A 194 -11.17 14.01 11.77
CA ALA A 194 -9.89 14.72 11.76
C ALA A 194 -9.33 15.05 13.15
N ALA A 195 -10.19 15.48 14.09
CA ALA A 195 -9.79 15.78 15.47
C ALA A 195 -9.34 14.55 16.29
N ARG A 196 -9.52 13.34 15.75
CA ARG A 196 -9.09 12.06 16.34
C ARG A 196 -7.80 11.52 15.74
N ARG A 197 -7.23 12.19 14.72
CA ARG A 197 -5.94 11.79 14.17
C ARG A 197 -4.88 11.91 15.28
N PRO A 198 -4.11 10.85 15.56
CA PRO A 198 -3.02 10.92 16.52
C PRO A 198 -2.03 12.04 16.13
N GLY A 199 -1.52 12.76 17.14
CA GLY A 199 -0.41 13.69 16.92
C GLY A 199 0.82 12.94 16.42
N ARG A 200 1.55 13.57 15.50
CA ARG A 200 2.86 13.09 15.03
C ARG A 200 3.96 13.50 16.01
#